data_AF-U1SGF2-F1
#
_entry.id   AF-U1SGF2-F1
#
_cell.length_a   1.000
_cell.length_b   1.000
_cell.length_c   1.000
_cell.angle_alpha   90.00
_cell.angle_beta   90.00
_cell.angle_gamma   90.00
#
_symmetry.space_group_name_H-M   'P 1'
#
loop_
_entity.id
_entity.type
_entity.pdbx_description
1 polymer ?
#
loop_
_entity_poly.entity_id
_entity_poly.type
_entity_poly.pdbx_seq_one_letter_code
_entity_poly.pdbx_strand_id
1 'polypeptide(L)'
;MSLSQAVTTIGWDGLIVFYKHLDTSSHTWQAQHKTFAGWDSTLITNRLIVALIDEIRAVEYLYASAHSKKGSNVRKPKPFPSPWAKPDKGEKHFGKGAIPRKDFMAWYYSTD
;
A
#
# COMPACT_ATOMS: atom_id res chain seq x y z
N MET A 1 21.80 17.22 8.07
CA MET A 1 22.91 17.87 8.81
C MET A 1 24.12 16.96 8.67
N SER A 2 25.18 17.39 7.99
CA SER A 2 26.33 16.51 7.67
C SER A 2 27.15 16.22 8.93
N LEU A 3 27.57 14.96 9.12
CA LEU A 3 28.41 14.47 10.24
C LEU A 3 29.76 15.20 10.36
N SER A 4 30.13 16.03 9.38
CA SER A 4 31.39 16.78 9.35
C SER A 4 31.48 17.93 10.36
N GLN A 5 30.40 18.26 11.09
CA GLN A 5 30.37 19.32 12.11
C GLN A 5 30.15 18.80 13.53
N ALA A 6 29.98 17.49 13.74
CA ALA A 6 29.69 16.94 15.06
C ALA A 6 30.98 16.76 15.88
N VAL A 7 31.31 17.80 16.66
CA VAL A 7 31.98 17.77 17.97
C VAL A 7 33.21 16.85 18.05
N THR A 8 34.40 17.45 17.95
CA THR A 8 35.71 16.79 18.04
C THR A 8 36.00 16.03 19.33
N THR A 9 35.20 16.19 20.39
CA THR A 9 35.27 15.36 21.61
C THR A 9 33.89 15.23 22.26
N ILE A 10 33.12 14.23 21.85
CA ILE A 10 31.95 13.77 22.61
C ILE A 10 32.46 12.89 23.77
N GLY A 11 32.17 13.28 25.01
CA GLY A 11 32.41 12.42 26.18
C GLY A 11 31.51 11.18 26.16
N TRP A 12 31.88 10.13 26.88
CA TRP A 12 31.12 8.87 26.92
C TRP A 12 29.64 9.06 27.27
N ASP A 13 29.32 9.99 28.17
CA ASP A 13 27.93 10.33 28.50
C ASP A 13 27.18 10.96 27.32
N GLY A 14 27.85 11.81 26.55
CA GLY A 14 27.30 12.40 25.32
C GLY A 14 27.08 11.36 24.23
N LEU A 15 27.96 10.36 24.13
CA LEU A 15 27.81 9.25 23.20
C LEU A 15 26.61 8.37 23.58
N ILE A 16 26.43 8.10 24.87
CA ILE A 16 25.28 7.32 25.38
C ILE A 16 23.97 8.09 25.15
N VAL A 17 23.95 9.40 25.38
CA VAL A 17 22.76 10.23 25.12
C VAL A 17 22.45 10.27 23.63
N PHE A 18 23.46 10.43 22.78
CA PHE A 18 23.32 10.35 21.32
C PHE A 18 22.78 8.98 20.89
N TYR A 19 23.32 7.91 21.47
CA TYR A 19 22.87 6.55 21.18
C TYR A 19 21.39 6.32 21.55
N LYS A 20 20.98 6.83 22.72
CA LYS A 20 19.59 6.72 23.21
C LYS A 20 18.60 7.54 22.38
N HIS A 21 19.06 8.61 21.73
CA HIS A 21 18.24 9.51 20.93
C HIS A 21 18.60 9.45 19.44
N LEU A 22 19.18 8.33 19.00
CA LEU A 22 19.39 8.08 17.59
C LEU A 22 18.03 8.10 16.89
N ASP A 23 17.98 8.83 15.78
CA ASP A 23 16.80 8.90 14.94
C ASP A 23 16.37 7.49 14.51
N THR A 24 15.06 7.29 14.39
CA THR A 24 14.46 5.99 14.01
C THR A 24 14.89 5.54 12.62
N SER A 25 15.35 6.49 11.79
CA SER A 25 15.95 6.27 10.48
C SER A 25 17.39 5.72 10.53
N SER A 26 18.07 5.73 11.68
CA SER A 26 19.47 5.30 11.78
C SER A 26 19.61 3.78 11.68
N HIS A 27 20.62 3.33 10.93
CA HIS A 27 21.02 1.93 10.80
C HIS A 27 21.22 1.23 12.15
N THR A 28 21.78 1.93 13.14
CA THR A 28 22.05 1.39 14.48
C THR A 28 20.76 1.18 15.29
N TRP A 29 19.81 2.12 15.22
CA TRP A 29 18.52 1.98 15.88
C TRP A 29 17.69 0.86 15.26
N GLN A 30 17.68 0.77 13.92
CA GLN A 30 17.00 -0.27 13.14
C GLN A 30 17.58 -1.67 13.38
N ALA A 31 18.90 -1.79 13.56
CA ALA A 31 19.54 -3.06 13.88
C ALA A 31 19.11 -3.64 15.24
N GLN A 32 18.75 -2.77 16.20
CA GLN A 32 18.24 -3.17 17.52
C GLN A 32 16.73 -3.37 17.53
N HIS A 33 15.98 -2.54 16.81
CA HIS A 33 14.51 -2.57 16.75
C HIS A 33 14.03 -3.21 15.45
N LYS A 34 14.50 -4.43 15.16
CA LYS A 34 14.23 -5.13 13.88
C LYS A 34 12.74 -5.25 13.54
N THR A 35 11.88 -5.36 14.54
CA THR A 35 10.42 -5.43 14.35
C THR A 35 9.83 -4.12 13.84
N PHE A 36 10.41 -2.98 14.24
CA PHE A 36 9.89 -1.63 13.95
C PHE A 36 10.63 -0.94 12.81
N ALA A 37 11.85 -1.40 12.49
CA ALA A 37 12.74 -0.82 11.48
C ALA A 37 12.13 -0.67 10.07
N GLY A 38 11.09 -1.44 9.73
CA GLY A 38 10.38 -1.31 8.45
C GLY A 38 9.19 -0.34 8.48
N TRP A 39 8.58 -0.12 9.63
CA TRP A 39 7.30 0.59 9.75
C TRP A 39 7.42 2.10 9.59
N ASP A 40 8.60 2.65 9.88
CA ASP A 40 8.88 4.08 9.79
C ASP A 40 9.19 4.56 8.36
N SER A 41 9.27 3.64 7.40
CA SER A 41 9.46 4.05 6.02
C SER A 41 8.21 4.77 5.51
N THR A 42 8.39 5.99 4.98
CA THR A 42 7.31 6.82 4.41
C THR A 42 6.48 6.04 3.38
N LEU A 43 7.11 5.12 2.65
CA LEU A 43 6.45 4.25 1.70
C LEU A 43 5.47 3.28 2.37
N ILE A 44 5.85 2.64 3.49
CA ILE A 44 4.98 1.73 4.22
C ILE A 44 3.84 2.51 4.89
N THR A 45 4.13 3.65 5.52
CA THR A 45 3.10 4.51 6.13
C THR A 45 2.07 4.94 5.10
N ASN A 46 2.51 5.41 3.93
CA ASN A 46 1.60 5.83 2.85
C ASN A 46 0.75 4.65 2.32
N ARG A 47 1.31 3.44 2.22
CA ARG A 47 0.54 2.25 1.84
C ARG A 47 -0.49 1.86 2.88
N LEU A 48 -0.16 1.94 4.17
CA LEU A 48 -1.09 1.66 5.26
C LEU A 48 -2.25 2.66 5.28
N ILE A 49 -1.97 3.94 5.04
CA ILE A 49 -3.01 4.98 4.95
C ILE A 49 -3.96 4.68 3.79
N VAL A 50 -3.43 4.34 2.62
CA VAL A 50 -4.25 3.97 1.45
C VAL A 50 -5.14 2.76 1.77
N ALA A 51 -4.57 1.71 2.38
CA ALA A 51 -5.33 0.52 2.77
C ALA A 51 -6.44 0.86 3.78
N LEU A 52 -6.16 1.71 4.77
CA LEU A 52 -7.14 2.15 5.76
C LEU A 52 -8.30 2.92 5.11
N ILE A 53 -8.01 3.81 4.16
CA ILE A 53 -9.04 4.53 3.41
C ILE A 53 -9.92 3.57 2.61
N ASP A 54 -9.33 2.55 1.98
CA ASP A 54 -10.07 1.56 1.20
C ASP A 54 -10.98 0.70 2.09
N GLU A 55 -10.51 0.29 3.28
CA GLU A 55 -11.32 -0.46 4.25
C GLU A 55 -12.49 0.39 4.78
N ILE A 56 -12.28 1.67 5.10
CA ILE A 56 -13.35 2.57 5.54
C ILE A 56 -14.43 2.68 4.44
N ARG A 57 -14.02 2.91 3.19
CA ARG A 57 -14.95 2.96 2.05
C ARG A 57 -15.69 1.63 1.85
N ALA A 58 -15.03 0.50 2.07
CA ALA A 58 -15.66 -0.80 2.00
C ALA A 58 -16.74 -0.97 3.08
N VAL A 59 -16.47 -0.53 4.30
CA VAL A 59 -17.45 -0.54 5.40
C VAL A 59 -18.64 0.38 5.10
N GLU A 60 -18.40 1.60 4.62
CA GLU A 60 -19.45 2.53 4.20
C GLU A 60 -20.34 1.92 3.11
N TYR A 61 -19.72 1.24 2.13
CA TYR A 61 -20.44 0.53 1.08
C TYR A 61 -21.29 -0.61 1.63
N LEU A 62 -20.75 -1.43 2.54
CA LEU A 62 -21.51 -2.53 3.15
C LEU A 62 -22.69 -2.00 3.96
N TYR A 63 -22.48 -0.92 4.72
CA TYR A 63 -23.55 -0.26 5.46
C TYR A 63 -24.63 0.30 4.53
N ALA A 64 -24.23 1.02 3.48
CA ALA A 64 -25.14 1.57 2.49
C ALA A 64 -25.91 0.47 1.76
N SER A 65 -25.24 -0.61 1.36
CA SER A 65 -25.84 -1.78 0.70
C SER A 65 -26.85 -2.49 1.60
N ALA A 66 -26.54 -2.64 2.90
CA ALA A 66 -27.42 -3.30 3.86
C ALA A 66 -28.71 -2.53 4.12
N HIS A 67 -28.67 -1.19 4.05
CA HIS A 67 -29.84 -0.31 4.24
C HIS A 67 -30.48 0.13 2.93
N SER A 68 -30.03 -0.42 1.80
CA SER A 68 -30.48 -0.06 0.48
C SER A 68 -31.85 -0.70 0.19
N LYS A 69 -32.75 0.01 -0.50
CA LYS A 69 -34.05 -0.55 -0.90
C LYS A 69 -33.83 -1.63 -1.97
N LYS A 70 -34.68 -2.65 -2.00
CA LYS A 70 -34.64 -3.72 -3.02
C LYS A 70 -34.63 -3.10 -4.43
N GLY A 71 -33.56 -3.38 -5.20
CA GLY A 71 -33.35 -2.83 -6.55
C GLY A 71 -32.49 -1.56 -6.61
N SER A 72 -32.10 -0.99 -5.47
CA SER A 72 -31.12 0.09 -5.46
C SER A 72 -29.72 -0.48 -5.71
N ASN A 73 -29.05 0.08 -6.72
CA ASN A 73 -27.79 -0.44 -7.22
C ASN A 73 -26.64 0.35 -6.57
N VAL A 74 -26.38 0.05 -5.29
CA VAL A 74 -25.24 0.65 -4.58
C VAL A 74 -23.97 0.18 -5.27
N ARG A 75 -23.16 1.12 -5.77
CA ARG A 75 -21.94 0.80 -6.50
C ARG A 75 -20.79 0.59 -5.52
N LYS A 76 -20.04 -0.50 -5.70
CA LYS A 76 -18.82 -0.75 -4.96
C LYS A 76 -17.84 0.42 -5.19
N PRO A 77 -17.26 1.00 -4.13
CA PRO A 77 -16.29 2.07 -4.27
C PRO A 77 -15.06 1.56 -5.03
N LYS A 78 -14.49 2.43 -5.86
CA LYS A 78 -13.22 2.16 -6.52
C LYS A 78 -12.08 2.29 -5.49
N PRO A 79 -11.03 1.46 -5.58
CA PRO A 79 -9.84 1.62 -4.75
C PRO A 79 -9.28 3.04 -4.85
N PHE A 80 -8.71 3.54 -3.76
CA PHE A 80 -8.05 4.84 -3.73
C PHE A 80 -6.88 4.85 -4.73
N PRO A 81 -6.74 5.89 -5.56
CA PRO A 81 -5.66 5.94 -6.53
C PRO A 81 -4.31 5.99 -5.81
N SER A 82 -3.49 4.97 -6.03
CA SER A 82 -2.13 4.91 -5.49
C SER A 82 -1.12 4.94 -6.63
N PRO A 83 -0.01 5.69 -6.52
CA PRO A 83 1.04 5.74 -7.55
C PRO A 83 1.61 4.36 -7.89
N TRP A 84 1.53 3.41 -6.96
CA TRP A 84 2.06 2.05 -7.09
C TRP A 84 0.99 1.03 -7.48
N ALA A 85 -0.29 1.38 -7.37
CA ALA A 85 -1.37 0.52 -7.83
C ALA A 85 -1.43 0.62 -9.34
N LYS A 86 -1.39 -0.52 -10.03
CA LYS A 86 -1.77 -0.55 -11.44
C LYS A 86 -3.22 -0.07 -11.49
N PRO A 87 -3.55 1.01 -12.22
CA PRO A 87 -4.94 1.38 -12.40
C PRO A 87 -5.65 0.16 -12.98
N ASP A 88 -6.87 -0.10 -12.50
CA ASP A 88 -7.75 -1.11 -13.06
C ASP A 88 -8.07 -0.67 -14.50
N LYS A 89 -7.15 -0.96 -15.42
CA LYS A 89 -7.15 -0.52 -16.82
C LYS A 89 -8.15 -1.37 -17.59
N GLY A 90 -9.39 -1.45 -17.11
CA GLY A 90 -10.44 -2.26 -17.71
C GLY A 90 -9.87 -3.56 -18.25
N GLU A 91 -9.04 -4.24 -17.43
CA GLU A 91 -8.36 -5.46 -17.86
C GLU A 91 -9.50 -6.35 -18.32
N LYS A 92 -9.52 -6.63 -19.63
CA LYS A 92 -10.52 -7.52 -20.23
C LYS A 92 -10.54 -8.74 -19.33
N HIS A 93 -11.59 -8.90 -18.54
CA HIS A 93 -11.76 -10.08 -17.71
C HIS A 93 -11.83 -11.26 -18.68
N PHE A 94 -10.71 -11.94 -18.89
CA PHE A 94 -10.70 -13.19 -19.62
C PHE A 94 -11.58 -14.14 -18.81
N GLY A 95 -12.73 -14.50 -19.39
CA GLY A 95 -13.75 -15.33 -18.74
C GLY A 95 -15.08 -14.66 -18.39
N LYS A 96 -15.25 -13.33 -18.56
CA LYS A 96 -16.56 -12.69 -18.35
C LYS A 96 -17.27 -12.43 -19.69
N GLY A 97 -17.95 -13.45 -20.16
CA GLY A 97 -18.68 -13.48 -21.43
C GLY A 97 -18.20 -14.66 -22.27
N ALA A 98 -19.13 -15.49 -22.75
CA ALA A 98 -18.80 -16.52 -23.71
C ALA A 98 -18.06 -15.88 -24.90
N ILE A 99 -17.01 -16.52 -25.40
CA ILE A 99 -16.33 -16.09 -26.62
C ILE A 99 -17.40 -16.03 -27.72
N PRO A 100 -17.63 -14.87 -28.37
CA PRO A 100 -18.56 -14.81 -29.49
C PRO A 100 -18.19 -15.89 -30.51
N ARG A 101 -19.17 -16.62 -31.07
CA ARG A 101 -18.91 -17.78 -31.95
C ARG A 101 -17.92 -17.47 -33.09
N LYS A 102 -17.93 -16.23 -33.58
CA LYS A 102 -17.00 -15.72 -34.60
C LYS A 102 -15.53 -15.70 -34.18
N ASP A 103 -15.25 -15.54 -32.90
CA ASP A 103 -13.90 -15.36 -32.35
C ASP A 103 -13.37 -16.68 -31.74
N PHE A 104 -14.19 -17.73 -31.68
CA PHE A 104 -13.84 -19.03 -31.10
C PHE A 104 -12.71 -19.74 -31.85
N MET A 105 -12.79 -19.78 -33.19
CA MET A 105 -11.78 -20.48 -34.00
C MET A 105 -10.41 -19.82 -33.88
N ALA A 106 -10.36 -18.48 -33.89
CA ALA A 106 -9.12 -17.75 -33.71
C ALA A 106 -8.48 -18.03 -32.34
N TRP A 107 -9.28 -18.15 -31.28
CA TRP A 107 -8.80 -18.52 -29.95
C TRP A 107 -8.31 -19.97 -29.89
N TYR A 108 -9.10 -20.93 -30.40
CA TYR A 108 -8.79 -22.36 -30.33
C TYR A 108 -7.47 -22.72 -31.06
N TYR A 109 -7.19 -22.07 -32.18
CA TYR A 109 -5.98 -22.30 -32.97
C TYR A 109 -4.83 -21.32 -32.66
N SER A 110 -4.97 -20.44 -31.65
CA SER A 110 -3.90 -19.50 -31.25
C SER A 110 -2.87 -20.08 -30.26
N THR A 111 -3.07 -21.32 -29.82
CA THR A 111 -2.25 -22.01 -28.82
C THR A 111 -1.25 -23.03 -29.38
N ASP A 112 -0.97 -22.96 -30.69
CA ASP A 112 0.20 -23.59 -31.32
C ASP A 112 1.38 -22.62 -31.40
#